data_AF-A0A6A9TBN1-F1
#
_entry.id   AF-A0A6A9TBN1-F1
#
_cell.length_a   1.000
_cell.length_b   1.000
_cell.length_c   1.000
_cell.angle_alpha   90.00
_cell.angle_beta   90.00
_cell.angle_gamma   90.00
#
_symmetry.space_group_name_H-M   'P 1'
#
loop_
_entity.id
_entity.type
_entity.pdbx_description
1 polymer ?
#
loop_
_entity_poly.entity_id
_entity_poly.type
_entity_poly.pdbx_seq_one_letter_code
_entity_poly.pdbx_strand_id
1 'polypeptide(L)'
;EADVADVDTLWTRAVDNVAVPVTLHPKDGTADQTRSLRVNVPGDYEFTVDETVEFGDEEFTVEGLQIREDAPAYRHEKLDHPGDVAYAKDLKRVYARDESLTAWSAW
;
A
#
# COMPACT_ATOMS: atom_id res chain seq x y z
N GLU A 1 -25.30 -5.80 6.29
CA GLU A 1 -24.77 -5.43 4.97
C GLU A 1 -24.18 -4.06 5.17
N ALA A 2 -22.86 -3.92 5.05
CA ALA A 2 -22.18 -2.65 5.30
C ALA A 2 -21.63 -2.17 3.96
N ASP A 3 -22.31 -1.18 3.40
CA ASP A 3 -21.85 -0.39 2.27
C ASP A 3 -20.52 0.27 2.66
N VAL A 4 -19.42 -0.13 2.01
CA VAL A 4 -18.15 0.57 2.14
C VAL A 4 -18.30 1.89 1.40
N ALA A 5 -18.17 2.98 2.15
CA ALA A 5 -18.29 4.33 1.65
C ALA A 5 -17.01 4.70 0.89
N ASP A 6 -17.17 4.99 -0.41
CA ASP A 6 -16.25 5.73 -1.27
C ASP A 6 -15.46 6.78 -0.46
N VAL A 7 -14.16 6.56 -0.27
CA VAL A 7 -13.29 7.54 0.38
C VAL A 7 -12.75 8.51 -0.66
N ASP A 8 -13.54 9.55 -0.91
CA ASP A 8 -13.15 10.70 -1.72
C ASP A 8 -11.94 11.41 -1.05
N THR A 9 -10.81 11.39 -1.76
CA THR A 9 -9.48 11.93 -1.42
C THR A 9 -9.42 12.89 -0.22
N LEU A 10 -8.81 12.45 0.87
CA LEU A 10 -8.55 13.24 2.07
C LEU A 10 -7.35 14.19 1.85
N TRP A 11 -7.63 15.46 1.56
CA TRP A 11 -6.60 16.51 1.43
C TRP A 11 -6.28 17.13 2.81
N THR A 12 -5.40 16.48 3.56
CA THR A 12 -4.77 17.11 4.73
C THR A 12 -3.59 17.97 4.28
N ARG A 13 -3.51 19.18 4.84
CA ARG A 13 -2.52 20.19 4.42
C ARG A 13 -1.10 19.80 4.89
N ALA A 14 -0.23 19.62 3.89
CA ALA A 14 1.23 19.79 3.90
C ALA A 14 2.13 18.75 4.62
N VAL A 15 2.35 17.62 3.94
CA VAL A 15 3.69 17.10 3.61
C VAL A 15 3.65 16.70 2.14
N ASP A 16 4.71 16.98 1.37
CA ASP A 16 4.77 16.70 -0.08
C ASP A 16 4.22 15.31 -0.42
N ASN A 17 3.30 15.24 -1.40
CA ASN A 17 2.78 13.96 -1.88
C ASN A 17 3.95 13.11 -2.37
N VAL A 18 4.01 11.86 -1.91
CA VAL A 18 5.03 10.90 -2.30
C VAL A 18 4.40 9.79 -3.15
N ALA A 19 5.12 9.37 -4.18
CA ALA A 19 4.76 8.20 -4.96
C ALA A 19 5.39 6.95 -4.33
N VAL A 20 4.57 6.11 -3.71
CA VAL A 20 5.00 4.84 -3.10
C VAL A 20 4.83 3.71 -4.11
N PRO A 21 5.90 2.99 -4.48
CA PRO A 21 5.77 1.81 -5.33
C PRO A 21 5.19 0.65 -4.51
N VAL A 22 4.09 0.08 -4.99
CA VAL A 22 3.42 -1.08 -4.39
C VAL A 22 3.61 -2.27 -5.31
N THR A 23 4.10 -3.38 -4.76
CA THR A 23 4.13 -4.68 -5.43
C THR A 23 2.93 -5.48 -4.97
N LEU A 24 2.01 -5.73 -5.89
CA LEU A 24 0.81 -6.53 -5.67
C LEU A 24 1.07 -7.98 -6.06
N HIS A 25 0.98 -8.87 -5.09
CA HIS A 25 0.89 -10.30 -5.29
C HIS A 25 -0.54 -10.67 -5.69
N PRO A 26 -0.72 -11.60 -6.64
CA PRO A 26 -2.04 -12.04 -7.06
C PRO A 26 -2.78 -12.76 -5.92
N LYS A 27 -4.10 -12.68 -5.95
CA LYS A 27 -4.95 -13.53 -5.12
C LYS A 27 -4.70 -15.02 -5.44
N ASP A 28 -4.76 -15.86 -4.41
CA ASP A 28 -4.44 -17.29 -4.47
C ASP A 28 -4.96 -17.97 -5.75
N GLY A 29 -4.06 -18.68 -6.46
CA GLY A 29 -4.38 -19.47 -7.65
C GLY A 29 -4.01 -18.85 -9.01
N THR A 30 -3.67 -17.55 -9.07
CA THR A 30 -3.20 -16.89 -10.31
C THR A 30 -1.69 -16.61 -10.23
N ALA A 31 -0.88 -17.66 -10.18
CA ALA A 31 0.51 -17.63 -9.70
C ALA A 31 1.51 -16.74 -10.48
N ASP A 32 1.14 -16.16 -11.63
CA ASP A 32 2.12 -15.53 -12.55
C ASP A 32 1.97 -14.01 -12.73
N GLN A 33 1.08 -13.32 -12.01
CA GLN A 33 0.78 -11.91 -12.28
C GLN A 33 1.10 -10.95 -11.11
N THR A 34 2.28 -11.07 -10.51
CA THR A 34 2.78 -9.99 -9.63
C THR A 34 2.94 -8.71 -10.44
N ARG A 35 2.22 -7.65 -10.05
CA ARG A 35 2.28 -6.34 -10.73
C ARG A 35 2.78 -5.25 -9.81
N SER A 36 3.24 -4.16 -10.42
CA SER A 36 3.66 -2.96 -9.69
C SER A 36 2.72 -1.82 -10.02
N LEU A 37 2.26 -1.10 -9.00
CA LEU A 37 1.54 0.16 -9.15
C LEU A 37 2.20 1.25 -8.31
N ARG A 38 1.78 2.50 -8.51
CA ARG A 38 2.24 3.63 -7.72
C ARG A 38 1.03 4.30 -7.07
N VAL A 39 1.07 4.40 -5.75
CA VAL A 39 0.07 5.16 -5.00
C VAL A 39 0.67 6.52 -4.65
N ASN A 40 -0.09 7.58 -4.87
CA ASN A 40 0.29 8.93 -4.44
C ASN A 40 -0.47 9.27 -3.16
N VAL A 41 0.25 9.39 -2.05
CA VAL A 41 -0.32 9.73 -0.74
C VAL A 41 0.48 10.85 -0.09
N PRO A 42 -0.11 11.57 0.88
CA PRO A 42 0.65 12.44 1.77
C PRO A 42 1.83 11.68 2.40
N GLY A 43 2.98 12.35 2.56
CA GLY A 43 4.17 11.70 3.12
C GLY A 43 4.02 11.20 4.56
N ASP A 44 3.04 11.73 5.30
CA ASP A 44 2.65 11.34 6.65
C ASP A 44 1.53 10.28 6.69
N TYR A 45 1.06 9.80 5.54
CA TYR A 45 0.15 8.65 5.49
C TYR A 45 0.84 7.39 6.03
N GLU A 46 0.14 6.64 6.85
CA GLU A 46 0.64 5.43 7.51
C GLU A 46 0.16 4.19 6.76
N PHE A 47 1.09 3.29 6.40
CA PHE A 47 0.73 1.94 5.97
C PHE A 47 0.93 0.99 7.15
N THR A 48 -0.04 0.10 7.36
CA THR A 48 -0.02 -0.92 8.43
C THR A 48 -0.01 -2.31 7.82
N VAL A 49 0.87 -3.19 8.28
CA VAL A 49 0.85 -4.61 7.87
C VAL A 49 -0.40 -5.29 8.42
N ASP A 50 -1.04 -6.10 7.57
CA ASP A 50 -2.34 -6.78 7.79
C ASP A 50 -3.57 -5.86 7.68
N GLU A 51 -3.39 -4.63 7.18
CA GLU A 51 -4.48 -3.71 6.88
C GLU A 51 -4.81 -3.71 5.38
N THR A 52 -6.11 -3.72 5.06
CA THR A 52 -6.61 -3.56 3.70
C THR A 52 -6.84 -2.09 3.41
N VAL A 53 -6.26 -1.63 2.30
CA VAL A 53 -6.35 -0.25 1.83
C VAL A 53 -6.93 -0.20 0.43
N GLU A 54 -7.69 0.85 0.16
CA GLU A 54 -8.35 1.09 -1.13
C GLU A 54 -7.79 2.39 -1.74
N PHE A 55 -7.37 2.31 -3.00
CA PHE A 55 -6.90 3.44 -3.77
C PHE A 55 -7.52 3.44 -5.16
N GLY A 56 -8.59 4.21 -5.35
CA GLY A 56 -9.37 4.19 -6.60
C GLY A 56 -10.00 2.81 -6.79
N ASP A 57 -9.75 2.17 -7.92
CA ASP A 57 -10.27 0.82 -8.23
C ASP A 57 -9.41 -0.33 -7.66
N GLU A 58 -8.31 -0.03 -6.97
CA GLU A 58 -7.35 -1.00 -6.45
C GLU A 58 -7.55 -1.21 -4.93
N GLU A 59 -7.96 -2.41 -4.54
CA GLU A 59 -8.05 -2.84 -3.14
C GLU A 59 -6.96 -3.88 -2.86
N PHE A 60 -6.16 -3.68 -1.81
CA PHE A 60 -5.11 -4.62 -1.45
C PHE A 60 -4.81 -4.65 0.04
N THR A 61 -4.40 -5.82 0.53
CA THR A 61 -3.95 -6.03 1.91
C THR A 61 -2.44 -5.93 2.00
N VAL A 62 -1.94 -5.06 2.87
CA VAL A 62 -0.50 -4.87 3.07
C VAL A 62 0.12 -6.10 3.76
N GLU A 63 1.10 -6.72 3.13
CA GLU A 63 1.84 -7.87 3.67
C GLU A 63 3.20 -7.48 4.26
N GLY A 64 3.77 -6.36 3.80
CA GLY A 64 5.06 -5.91 4.28
C GLY A 64 5.47 -4.55 3.77
N LEU A 65 6.35 -3.90 4.55
CA LEU A 65 6.83 -2.55 4.34
C LEU A 65 8.36 -2.58 4.25
N GLN A 66 8.89 -2.15 3.13
CA GLN A 66 10.32 -1.94 2.97
C GLN A 66 10.66 -0.48 3.27
N ILE A 67 11.43 -0.26 4.32
CA ILE A 67 11.92 1.04 4.76
C ILE A 67 13.11 1.47 3.89
N ARG A 68 13.24 2.78 3.66
CA ARG A 68 14.42 3.37 3.02
C ARG A 68 15.63 3.39 3.96
N GLU A 69 16.81 3.31 3.37
CA GLU A 69 18.08 3.32 4.12
C GLU A 69 18.33 4.65 4.85
N ASP A 70 17.73 5.75 4.38
CA ASP A 70 17.85 7.09 4.93
C ASP A 70 16.75 7.45 5.96
N ALA A 71 15.93 6.49 6.39
CA ALA A 71 14.89 6.68 7.40
C ALA A 71 15.33 6.11 8.79
N PRO A 72 16.00 6.91 9.64
CA PRO A 72 16.61 6.44 10.89
C PRO A 72 15.61 6.09 12.00
N ALA A 73 14.31 6.35 11.80
CA ALA A 73 13.28 6.12 12.79
C ALA A 73 12.95 4.63 13.02
N TYR A 74 13.36 3.76 12.10
CA TYR A 74 13.02 2.33 12.12
C TYR A 74 14.23 1.49 12.51
N ARG A 75 14.00 0.45 13.32
CA ARG A 75 15.05 -0.51 13.74
C ARG A 75 15.34 -1.57 12.68
N HIS A 76 14.40 -1.82 11.79
CA HIS A 76 14.46 -2.85 10.78
C HIS A 76 14.13 -2.25 9.42
N GLU A 77 14.85 -2.70 8.39
CA GLU A 77 14.64 -2.26 7.00
C GLU A 77 13.39 -2.89 6.38
N LYS A 78 12.94 -4.02 6.91
CA LYS A 78 11.73 -4.72 6.50
C LYS A 78 10.84 -4.90 7.71
N LEU A 79 9.60 -4.47 7.58
CA LEU A 79 8.52 -4.73 8.54
C LEU A 79 7.51 -5.65 7.86
N ASP A 80 7.11 -6.71 8.51
CA ASP A 80 6.29 -7.80 7.93
C ASP A 80 5.49 -8.56 8.99
N HIS A 81 5.35 -7.97 10.19
CA HIS A 81 4.52 -8.52 11.25
C HIS A 81 3.23 -7.71 11.36
N PRO A 82 2.07 -8.36 11.63
CA PRO A 82 0.80 -7.65 11.80
C PRO A 82 0.90 -6.51 12.81
N GLY A 83 0.40 -5.34 12.41
CA GLY A 83 0.47 -4.11 13.22
C GLY A 83 1.79 -3.34 13.12
N ASP A 84 2.76 -3.79 12.31
CA ASP A 84 3.89 -2.96 11.93
C ASP A 84 3.40 -1.77 11.09
N VAL A 85 3.88 -0.56 11.41
CA VAL A 85 3.47 0.70 10.76
C VAL A 85 4.68 1.47 10.26
N ALA A 86 4.55 2.10 9.08
CA ALA A 86 5.52 3.08 8.59
C ALA A 86 4.87 4.19 7.75
N TYR A 87 5.48 5.38 7.81
CA TYR A 87 5.07 6.55 7.03
C TYR A 87 5.46 6.40 5.56
N ALA A 88 4.57 6.83 4.65
CA ALA A 88 4.73 6.75 3.21
C ALA A 88 6.05 7.34 2.69
N LYS A 89 6.49 8.48 3.25
CA LYS A 89 7.76 9.13 2.87
C LYS A 89 9.00 8.27 3.17
N ASP A 90 8.91 7.41 4.17
CA ASP A 90 10.00 6.56 4.64
C ASP A 90 10.01 5.20 3.92
N LEU A 91 9.01 4.93 3.07
CA LEU A 91 8.88 3.68 2.34
C LEU A 91 9.67 3.69 1.04
N LYS A 92 10.44 2.61 0.87
CA LYS A 92 11.10 2.24 -0.38
C LYS A 92 10.15 1.46 -1.28
N ARG A 93 9.32 0.58 -0.68
CA ARG A 93 8.31 -0.25 -1.36
C ARG A 93 7.30 -0.81 -0.36
N VAL A 94 6.07 -0.97 -0.80
CA VAL A 94 5.04 -1.75 -0.10
C VAL A 94 4.85 -3.07 -0.84
N TYR A 95 4.74 -4.17 -0.09
CA TYR A 95 4.31 -5.47 -0.58
C TYR A 95 2.90 -5.71 -0.10
N ALA A 96 2.02 -6.09 -1.01
CA ALA A 96 0.62 -6.29 -0.69
C ALA A 96 0.03 -7.40 -1.53
N ARG A 97 -1.11 -7.91 -1.09
CA ARG A 97 -1.92 -8.90 -1.79
C ARG A 97 -3.14 -8.22 -2.39
N ASP A 98 -3.37 -8.47 -3.67
CA ASP A 98 -4.53 -7.97 -4.40
C ASP A 98 -5.81 -8.58 -3.80
N GLU A 99 -6.72 -7.71 -3.35
CA GLU A 99 -8.06 -8.09 -2.88
C GLU A 99 -9.17 -7.58 -3.81
N SER A 100 -8.81 -6.78 -4.83
CA SER A 100 -9.76 -6.20 -5.78
C SER A 100 -10.60 -7.30 -6.45
N LEU A 101 -11.93 -7.11 -6.43
CA LEU A 101 -12.88 -8.10 -6.94
C LEU A 101 -13.10 -8.04 -8.46
N THR A 102 -12.40 -7.19 -9.22
CA THR A 102 -12.85 -6.87 -10.59
C THR A 102 -11.74 -6.78 -11.64
N ALA A 103 -11.79 -7.76 -12.56
CA ALA A 103 -11.51 -7.68 -13.99
C ALA A 103 -10.40 -6.72 -14.46
N TRP A 104 -9.18 -7.24 -14.49
CA TRP A 104 -8.08 -6.79 -15.33
C TRP A 104 -8.55 -6.32 -16.73
N SER A 105 -8.50 -5.01 -16.98
CA SER A 105 -8.56 -4.47 -18.34
C SER A 105 -7.14 -4.44 -18.91
N ALA A 106 -6.80 -5.46 -19.69
CA ALA A 106 -5.62 -5.44 -20.54
C ALA A 106 -5.89 -4.48 -21.71
N TRP A 107 -5.30 -3.29 -21.65
CA TRP A 107 -5.17 -2.38 -22.79
C TRP A 107 -3.72 -1.88 -22.86
#